data_AF-A0A0G0IPE4-F1
#
_entry.id   AF-A0A0G0IPE4-F1
#
_cell.length_a   1.000
_cell.length_b   1.000
_cell.length_c   1.000
_cell.angle_alpha   90.00
_cell.angle_beta   90.00
_cell.angle_gamma   90.00
#
_symmetry.space_group_name_H-M   'P 1'
#
loop_
_entity.id
_entity.type
_entity.pdbx_description
1 polymer ?
#
loop_
_entity_poly.entity_id
_entity_poly.type
_entity_poly.pdbx_seq_one_letter_code
_entity_poly.pdbx_strand_id
1 'polypeptide(L)'
;MSIEGSPGPDFLKQKYDLHNSPEVESAAKRTERRTGETLPQDTDSRIQNYLDRFKEITDRKNPEERERLLSALKNILHDKFVIKVEEIPEAYFENQQRMARELGHGDVEIGQEQRNQLTEVILADQESSLDNWTDYLTSDDATYPDWLKYFAMRSVTQMGGFDKERHAFSKRSKGTTKPFPDLNREALAYVLDAMEKKYEDRSIDSLEGEEKEQFEKLLTSENFAKLYAWAIEKVTPASVEQITITDGQWVKYDQNSDHLPLVQSLQGHGTGWCTAGESTAKTQLEGGDFYVFYSHDQEGKSTIPRVAIRMQGDQIGEVRGIASEQNLDPYINNVVSRKLEEFPDGKTYEKKVDNMRFLTGIERKVKAGQELNKDDLIFLYEINSKIEGFGYQRDPRIEELRKERNPKADTPIVMECFPEEIAWSQSEISENTKAYVGPLFPGIFVKLSNFEHIYTSFPEGKIRRSELEIGGKSAQELEQELKENKINISPYAQDMLDKMFQSEEFKTLQSNSETIDLVRLKVRDLGFTQNPTTDQIYATAEELGLELCPAEVGPRQRLEDTDQSLGDWYRIQLGESYE
;
A
#
# COMPACT_ATOMS: atom_id res chain seq x y z
N MET A 1 40.34 -29.16 -32.33
CA MET A 1 39.83 -30.13 -31.35
C MET A 1 38.45 -30.51 -31.81
N SER A 2 38.19 -31.81 -31.98
CA SER A 2 36.89 -32.35 -32.34
C SER A 2 35.84 -31.94 -31.29
N ILE A 3 34.78 -31.28 -31.74
CA ILE A 3 33.66 -30.75 -30.92
C ILE A 3 32.66 -31.87 -30.55
N GLU A 4 32.82 -33.07 -31.12
CA GLU A 4 32.01 -34.25 -30.79
C GLU A 4 32.06 -34.57 -29.28
N GLY A 5 30.92 -34.41 -28.60
CA GLY A 5 30.74 -34.78 -27.19
C GLY A 5 30.85 -33.64 -26.17
N SER A 6 30.79 -32.36 -26.57
CA SER A 6 30.58 -31.29 -25.58
C SER A 6 29.14 -31.35 -25.05
N PRO A 7 28.91 -31.40 -23.72
CA PRO A 7 27.57 -31.57 -23.16
C PRO A 7 26.60 -30.41 -23.50
N GLY A 8 27.14 -29.23 -23.85
CA GLY A 8 26.35 -28.04 -24.16
C GLY A 8 25.52 -28.14 -25.45
N PRO A 9 26.14 -28.33 -26.63
CA PRO A 9 25.43 -28.52 -27.90
C PRO A 9 24.39 -29.65 -27.85
N ASP A 10 24.73 -30.78 -27.24
CA ASP A 10 23.81 -31.91 -27.08
C ASP A 10 22.60 -31.55 -26.21
N PHE A 11 22.80 -30.88 -25.08
CA PHE A 11 21.71 -30.40 -24.24
C PHE A 11 20.77 -29.45 -25.00
N LEU A 12 21.32 -28.44 -25.68
CA LEU A 12 20.51 -27.44 -26.39
C LEU A 12 19.77 -28.05 -27.60
N LYS A 13 20.37 -29.05 -28.24
CA LYS A 13 19.71 -29.86 -29.27
C LYS A 13 18.50 -30.59 -28.70
N GLN A 14 18.69 -31.37 -27.63
CA GLN A 14 17.62 -32.20 -27.07
C GLN A 14 16.49 -31.36 -26.46
N LYS A 15 16.84 -30.26 -25.80
CA LYS A 15 15.87 -29.43 -25.07
C LYS A 15 15.08 -28.46 -25.95
N TYR A 16 15.73 -27.88 -26.96
CA TYR A 16 15.17 -26.77 -27.72
C TYR A 16 15.11 -27.01 -29.23
N ASP A 17 15.57 -28.16 -29.72
CA ASP A 17 15.75 -28.41 -31.15
C ASP A 17 16.59 -27.30 -31.83
N LEU A 18 17.57 -26.76 -31.09
CA LEU A 18 18.18 -25.46 -31.43
C LEU A 18 18.83 -25.44 -32.81
N HIS A 19 19.36 -26.56 -33.28
CA HIS A 19 20.00 -26.71 -34.59
C HIS A 19 19.09 -26.42 -35.79
N ASN A 20 17.77 -26.55 -35.62
CA ASN A 20 16.76 -26.24 -36.63
C ASN A 20 16.19 -24.81 -36.49
N SER A 21 16.67 -24.04 -35.51
CA SER A 21 16.20 -22.68 -35.31
C SER A 21 16.66 -21.71 -36.41
N PRO A 22 15.83 -20.72 -36.79
CA PRO A 22 16.23 -19.67 -37.72
C PRO A 22 17.50 -18.92 -37.30
N GLU A 23 17.72 -18.77 -36.00
CA GLU A 23 18.87 -18.06 -35.44
C GLU A 23 20.18 -18.82 -35.67
N VAL A 24 20.19 -20.15 -35.52
CA VAL A 24 21.35 -21.00 -35.84
C VAL A 24 21.62 -21.01 -37.34
N GLU A 25 20.58 -21.09 -38.17
CA GLU A 25 20.74 -21.01 -39.63
C GLU A 25 21.30 -19.65 -40.07
N SER A 26 20.78 -18.56 -39.50
CA SER A 26 21.27 -17.21 -39.75
C SER A 26 22.73 -17.04 -39.30
N ALA A 27 23.13 -17.68 -38.20
CA ALA A 27 24.52 -17.66 -37.75
C ALA A 27 25.44 -18.41 -38.71
N ALA A 28 25.05 -19.58 -39.19
CA ALA A 28 25.83 -20.34 -40.17
C ALA A 28 26.03 -19.52 -41.46
N LYS A 29 24.95 -18.98 -42.04
CA LYS A 29 25.00 -18.13 -43.24
C LYS A 29 25.90 -16.90 -43.06
N ARG A 30 25.91 -16.32 -41.85
CA ARG A 30 26.77 -15.17 -41.52
C ARG A 30 28.24 -15.59 -41.49
N THR A 31 28.56 -16.71 -40.86
CA THR A 31 29.93 -17.22 -40.81
C THR A 31 30.45 -17.52 -42.21
N GLU A 32 29.67 -18.22 -43.04
CA GLU A 32 30.01 -18.50 -44.44
C GLU A 32 30.31 -17.23 -45.24
N ARG A 33 29.48 -16.18 -45.08
CA ARG A 33 29.71 -14.88 -45.73
C ARG A 33 30.97 -14.17 -45.26
N ARG A 34 31.38 -14.37 -44.00
CA ARG A 34 32.54 -13.70 -43.40
C ARG A 34 33.84 -14.43 -43.68
N THR A 35 33.86 -15.75 -43.54
CA THR A 35 35.08 -16.57 -43.65
C THR A 35 35.28 -17.15 -45.04
N GLY A 36 34.20 -17.25 -45.85
CA GLY A 36 34.22 -17.93 -47.14
C GLY A 36 34.17 -19.46 -47.04
N GLU A 37 34.10 -20.01 -45.83
CA GLU A 37 34.09 -21.46 -45.57
C GLU A 37 32.69 -21.94 -45.20
N THR A 38 32.24 -23.02 -45.83
CA THR A 38 30.97 -23.69 -45.49
C THR A 38 31.10 -24.36 -44.14
N LEU A 39 30.18 -24.05 -43.23
CA LEU A 39 30.19 -24.66 -41.90
C LEU A 39 29.82 -26.15 -42.01
N PRO A 40 30.44 -27.02 -41.19
CA PRO A 40 30.02 -28.42 -41.11
C PRO A 40 28.51 -28.54 -40.83
N GLN A 41 27.85 -29.48 -41.51
CA GLN A 41 26.41 -29.69 -41.39
C GLN A 41 26.01 -30.48 -40.14
N ASP A 42 26.98 -30.99 -39.37
CA ASP A 42 26.68 -31.64 -38.10
C ASP A 42 26.10 -30.66 -37.09
N THR A 43 25.21 -31.19 -36.27
CA THR A 43 24.39 -30.42 -35.32
C THR A 43 25.26 -29.62 -34.35
N ASP A 44 26.30 -30.23 -33.80
CA ASP A 44 27.07 -29.67 -32.69
C ASP A 44 27.89 -28.47 -33.16
N SER A 45 28.53 -28.59 -34.33
CA SER A 45 29.28 -27.48 -34.95
C SER A 45 28.37 -26.29 -35.25
N ARG A 46 27.13 -26.52 -35.69
CA ARG A 46 26.18 -25.43 -35.98
C ARG A 46 25.70 -24.73 -34.72
N ILE A 47 25.40 -25.48 -33.66
CA ILE A 47 25.03 -24.90 -32.36
C ILE A 47 26.22 -24.16 -31.75
N GLN A 48 27.41 -24.75 -31.78
CA GLN A 48 28.61 -24.11 -31.25
C GLN A 48 28.94 -22.81 -31.99
N ASN A 49 28.87 -22.80 -33.32
CA ASN A 49 29.03 -21.56 -34.10
C ASN A 49 28.01 -20.48 -33.73
N TYR A 50 26.78 -20.87 -33.38
CA TYR A 50 25.79 -19.92 -32.88
C TYR A 50 26.17 -19.37 -31.50
N LEU A 51 26.62 -20.23 -30.57
CA LEU A 51 27.08 -19.81 -29.25
C LEU A 51 28.34 -18.94 -29.31
N ASP A 52 29.28 -19.25 -30.20
CA ASP A 52 30.53 -18.49 -30.38
C ASP A 52 30.27 -17.06 -30.84
N ARG A 53 29.10 -16.74 -31.41
CA ARG A 53 28.71 -15.35 -31.70
C ARG A 53 28.63 -14.48 -30.46
N PHE A 54 28.34 -15.06 -29.29
CA PHE A 54 28.37 -14.31 -28.04
C PHE A 54 29.82 -13.94 -27.68
N LYS A 55 30.76 -14.87 -27.85
CA LYS A 55 32.21 -14.61 -27.69
C LYS A 55 32.74 -13.55 -28.64
N GLU A 56 32.22 -13.48 -29.87
CA GLU A 56 32.58 -12.41 -30.81
C GLU A 56 32.22 -11.00 -30.33
N ILE A 57 31.28 -10.90 -29.39
CA ILE A 57 30.88 -9.66 -28.73
C ILE A 57 31.74 -9.46 -27.47
N THR A 58 31.79 -10.46 -26.58
CA THR A 58 32.44 -10.33 -25.26
C THR A 58 33.96 -10.24 -25.35
N ASP A 59 34.60 -10.96 -26.27
CA ASP A 59 36.07 -11.09 -26.36
C ASP A 59 36.74 -9.91 -27.10
N ARG A 60 35.95 -8.89 -27.48
CA ARG A 60 36.49 -7.70 -28.15
C ARG A 60 37.29 -6.85 -27.18
N LYS A 61 38.55 -6.61 -27.54
CA LYS A 61 39.48 -5.78 -26.77
C LYS A 61 39.12 -4.30 -26.73
N ASN A 62 38.38 -3.80 -27.73
CA ASN A 62 37.94 -2.41 -27.79
C ASN A 62 36.60 -2.23 -27.03
N PRO A 63 36.57 -1.48 -25.92
CA PRO A 63 35.36 -1.28 -25.13
C PRO A 63 34.21 -0.61 -25.90
N GLU A 64 34.49 0.40 -26.73
CA GLU A 64 33.44 1.10 -27.50
C GLU A 64 32.79 0.20 -28.54
N GLU A 65 33.60 -0.66 -29.17
CA GLU A 65 33.11 -1.60 -30.16
C GLU A 65 32.30 -2.74 -29.51
N ARG A 66 32.71 -3.18 -28.31
CA ARG A 66 31.95 -4.12 -27.48
C ARG A 66 30.60 -3.54 -27.07
N GLU A 67 30.59 -2.32 -26.55
CA GLU A 67 29.37 -1.61 -26.13
C GLU A 67 28.37 -1.46 -27.28
N ARG A 68 28.86 -1.05 -28.45
CA ARG A 68 28.03 -0.93 -29.66
C ARG A 68 27.38 -2.25 -30.07
N LEU A 69 28.11 -3.37 -29.95
CA LEU A 69 27.57 -4.69 -30.29
C LEU A 69 26.61 -5.22 -29.22
N LEU A 70 26.86 -4.94 -27.95
CA LEU A 70 25.95 -5.24 -26.85
C LEU A 70 24.64 -4.46 -27.01
N SER A 71 24.71 -3.17 -27.32
CA SER A 71 23.55 -2.35 -27.66
C SER A 71 22.75 -2.94 -28.83
N ALA A 72 23.43 -3.42 -29.88
CA ALA A 72 22.76 -4.07 -31.00
C ALA A 72 22.10 -5.41 -30.61
N LEU A 73 22.70 -6.18 -29.70
CA LEU A 73 22.11 -7.40 -29.14
C LEU A 73 20.87 -7.09 -28.31
N LYS A 74 20.96 -6.09 -27.42
CA LYS A 74 19.84 -5.61 -26.60
C LYS A 74 18.64 -5.21 -27.46
N ASN A 75 18.86 -4.41 -28.50
CA ASN A 75 17.80 -4.02 -29.43
C ASN A 75 17.11 -5.24 -30.08
N ILE A 76 17.87 -6.28 -30.48
CA ILE A 76 17.29 -7.52 -31.03
C ILE A 76 16.44 -8.24 -29.98
N LEU A 77 16.89 -8.26 -28.71
CA LEU A 77 16.16 -8.88 -27.62
C LEU A 77 14.89 -8.08 -27.28
N HIS A 78 14.97 -6.75 -27.21
CA HIS A 78 13.83 -5.86 -27.00
C HIS A 78 12.79 -6.05 -28.09
N ASP A 79 13.21 -6.01 -29.35
CA ASP A 79 12.33 -6.21 -30.50
C ASP A 79 11.56 -7.54 -30.44
N LYS A 80 12.20 -8.59 -29.91
CA LYS A 80 11.63 -9.94 -29.87
C LYS A 80 10.80 -10.23 -28.63
N PHE A 81 11.15 -9.67 -27.47
CA PHE A 81 10.62 -10.10 -26.17
C PHE A 81 9.90 -9.03 -25.37
N VAL A 82 10.18 -7.74 -25.61
CA VAL A 82 9.45 -6.64 -24.96
C VAL A 82 8.07 -6.51 -25.62
N ILE A 83 7.05 -6.32 -24.78
CA ILE A 83 5.66 -6.15 -25.21
C ILE A 83 5.53 -5.02 -26.24
N LYS A 84 4.62 -5.16 -27.20
CA LYS A 84 4.29 -4.09 -28.15
C LYS A 84 3.17 -3.20 -27.60
N VAL A 85 3.17 -1.93 -27.98
CA VAL A 85 2.18 -0.93 -27.50
C VAL A 85 0.75 -1.42 -27.71
N GLU A 86 0.48 -2.00 -28.87
CA GLU A 86 -0.80 -2.58 -29.26
C GLU A 86 -1.17 -3.89 -28.55
N GLU A 87 -0.19 -4.55 -27.91
CA GLU A 87 -0.41 -5.81 -27.16
C GLU A 87 -0.67 -5.55 -25.66
N ILE A 88 -0.54 -4.30 -25.19
CA ILE A 88 -0.87 -3.93 -23.80
C ILE A 88 -2.38 -4.08 -23.57
N PRO A 89 -2.81 -4.96 -22.66
CA PRO A 89 -4.23 -5.25 -22.47
C PRO A 89 -4.96 -4.10 -21.79
N GLU A 90 -6.20 -3.84 -22.22
CA GLU A 90 -7.08 -2.83 -21.61
C GLU A 90 -7.26 -3.05 -20.11
N ALA A 91 -7.31 -4.32 -19.68
CA ALA A 91 -7.38 -4.72 -18.29
C ALA A 91 -6.25 -4.14 -17.41
N TYR A 92 -5.08 -3.79 -17.98
CA TYR A 92 -4.04 -3.09 -17.23
C TYR A 92 -4.51 -1.69 -16.80
N PHE A 93 -5.06 -0.91 -17.74
CA PHE A 93 -5.55 0.44 -17.47
C PHE A 93 -6.79 0.40 -16.56
N GLU A 94 -7.71 -0.55 -16.78
CA GLU A 94 -8.85 -0.78 -15.90
C GLU A 94 -8.40 -1.09 -14.45
N ASN A 95 -7.33 -1.87 -14.29
CA ASN A 95 -6.75 -2.14 -12.97
C ASN A 95 -6.18 -0.85 -12.32
N GLN A 96 -5.53 0.03 -13.10
CA GLN A 96 -5.06 1.33 -12.59
C GLN A 96 -6.22 2.22 -12.14
N GLN A 97 -7.31 2.25 -12.92
CA GLN A 97 -8.54 2.97 -12.54
C GLN A 97 -9.16 2.39 -11.27
N ARG A 98 -9.24 1.06 -11.16
CA ARG A 98 -9.74 0.39 -9.97
C ARG A 98 -8.90 0.74 -8.74
N MET A 99 -7.57 0.70 -8.83
CA MET A 99 -6.71 1.06 -7.70
C MET A 99 -6.89 2.53 -7.29
N ALA A 100 -6.99 3.45 -8.26
CA ALA A 100 -7.26 4.85 -7.97
C ALA A 100 -8.61 5.04 -7.24
N ARG A 101 -9.65 4.34 -7.69
CA ARG A 101 -10.96 4.33 -7.02
C ARG A 101 -10.88 3.73 -5.62
N GLU A 102 -10.19 2.61 -5.43
CA GLU A 102 -10.02 1.95 -4.13
C GLU A 102 -9.28 2.87 -3.12
N LEU A 103 -8.32 3.66 -3.59
CA LEU A 103 -7.61 4.70 -2.82
C LEU A 103 -8.44 5.99 -2.61
N GLY A 104 -9.65 6.07 -3.15
CA GLY A 104 -10.55 7.20 -2.97
C GLY A 104 -10.24 8.42 -3.84
N HIS A 105 -9.54 8.21 -4.96
CA HIS A 105 -9.45 9.22 -6.03
C HIS A 105 -10.72 9.29 -6.90
N GLY A 106 -11.69 8.39 -6.67
CA GLY A 106 -12.93 8.29 -7.43
C GLY A 106 -12.75 7.64 -8.79
N ASP A 107 -13.71 7.89 -9.70
CA ASP A 107 -13.67 7.38 -11.07
C ASP A 107 -12.72 8.22 -11.93
N VAL A 108 -11.44 7.84 -11.92
CA VAL A 108 -10.41 8.48 -12.73
C VAL A 108 -10.46 7.93 -14.16
N GLU A 109 -10.64 8.81 -15.15
CA GLU A 109 -10.47 8.46 -16.56
C GLU A 109 -8.99 8.50 -16.95
N ILE A 110 -8.47 7.41 -17.50
CA ILE A 110 -7.10 7.38 -18.05
C ILE A 110 -7.15 7.79 -19.52
N GLY A 111 -6.93 9.09 -19.75
CA GLY A 111 -6.83 9.69 -21.09
C GLY A 111 -5.59 9.25 -21.86
N GLN A 112 -5.52 9.61 -23.15
CA GLN A 112 -4.47 9.13 -24.06
C GLN A 112 -3.05 9.51 -23.61
N GLU A 113 -2.85 10.71 -23.07
CA GLU A 113 -1.54 11.15 -22.60
C GLU A 113 -1.04 10.30 -21.43
N GLN A 114 -1.90 10.05 -20.44
CA GLN A 114 -1.56 9.20 -19.30
C GLN A 114 -1.34 7.74 -19.73
N ARG A 115 -2.11 7.24 -20.71
CA ARG A 115 -1.86 5.92 -21.30
C ARG A 115 -0.48 5.84 -21.92
N ASN A 116 -0.09 6.85 -22.69
CA ASN A 116 1.24 6.88 -23.31
C ASN A 116 2.35 6.87 -22.24
N GLN A 117 2.21 7.67 -21.18
CA GLN A 117 3.18 7.67 -20.07
C GLN A 117 3.28 6.30 -19.37
N LEU A 118 2.14 5.68 -19.06
CA LEU A 118 2.12 4.34 -18.46
C LEU A 118 2.72 3.28 -19.39
N THR A 119 2.45 3.38 -20.69
CA THR A 119 3.04 2.52 -21.71
C THR A 119 4.55 2.69 -21.77
N GLU A 120 5.06 3.93 -21.78
CA GLU A 120 6.50 4.21 -21.76
C GLU A 120 7.18 3.59 -20.54
N VAL A 121 6.57 3.69 -19.35
CA VAL A 121 7.08 3.04 -18.13
C VAL A 121 7.10 1.52 -18.27
N ILE A 122 6.04 0.90 -18.81
CA ILE A 122 6.00 -0.56 -19.03
C ILE A 122 7.15 -1.01 -19.95
N LEU A 123 7.34 -0.31 -21.07
CA LEU A 123 8.39 -0.65 -22.04
C LEU A 123 9.77 -0.49 -21.41
N ALA A 124 10.03 0.65 -20.79
CA ALA A 124 11.31 0.95 -20.15
C ALA A 124 11.66 -0.06 -19.04
N ASP A 125 10.70 -0.44 -18.20
CA ASP A 125 10.96 -1.41 -17.13
C ASP A 125 11.19 -2.84 -17.69
N GLN A 126 10.54 -3.22 -18.80
CA GLN A 126 10.83 -4.50 -19.49
C GLN A 126 12.19 -4.49 -20.20
N GLU A 127 12.57 -3.38 -20.83
CA GLU A 127 13.89 -3.20 -21.45
C GLU A 127 14.99 -3.26 -20.39
N SER A 128 14.88 -2.46 -19.33
CA SER A 128 15.86 -2.41 -18.24
C SER A 128 16.00 -3.75 -17.52
N SER A 129 14.88 -4.44 -17.20
CA SER A 129 14.96 -5.77 -16.59
C SER A 129 15.61 -6.82 -17.49
N LEU A 130 15.40 -6.78 -18.82
CA LEU A 130 16.08 -7.68 -19.75
C LEU A 130 17.56 -7.31 -19.97
N ASP A 131 17.87 -6.03 -19.95
CA ASP A 131 19.22 -5.50 -20.03
C ASP A 131 20.07 -5.96 -18.85
N ASN A 132 19.53 -5.94 -17.64
CA ASN A 132 20.22 -6.43 -16.44
C ASN A 132 20.71 -7.89 -16.61
N TRP A 133 19.89 -8.76 -17.19
CA TRP A 133 20.28 -10.13 -17.51
C TRP A 133 21.33 -10.19 -18.62
N THR A 134 21.15 -9.38 -19.66
CA THR A 134 22.05 -9.34 -20.82
C THR A 134 23.44 -8.85 -20.42
N ASP A 135 23.51 -7.76 -19.66
CA ASP A 135 24.74 -7.13 -19.18
C ASP A 135 25.50 -8.08 -18.26
N TYR A 136 24.82 -8.74 -17.33
CA TYR A 136 25.49 -9.70 -16.45
C TYR A 136 26.00 -10.93 -17.21
N LEU A 137 25.18 -11.57 -18.03
CA LEU A 137 25.58 -12.80 -18.73
C LEU A 137 26.70 -12.56 -19.76
N THR A 138 26.85 -11.32 -20.24
CA THR A 138 27.92 -10.91 -21.16
C THR A 138 29.11 -10.24 -20.46
N SER A 139 29.08 -10.06 -19.14
CA SER A 139 30.21 -9.52 -18.38
C SER A 139 31.28 -10.57 -18.10
N ASP A 140 32.46 -10.10 -17.71
CA ASP A 140 33.58 -10.94 -17.30
C ASP A 140 33.31 -11.71 -15.99
N ASP A 141 32.32 -11.27 -15.20
CA ASP A 141 31.93 -11.92 -13.93
C ASP A 141 31.11 -13.20 -14.16
N ALA A 142 30.40 -13.30 -15.28
CA ALA A 142 29.62 -14.48 -15.63
C ALA A 142 30.54 -15.52 -16.29
N THR A 143 31.33 -16.24 -15.50
CA THR A 143 32.31 -17.24 -15.98
C THR A 143 31.70 -18.58 -16.43
N TYR A 144 30.38 -18.63 -16.61
CA TYR A 144 29.65 -19.85 -16.98
C TYR A 144 29.88 -20.24 -18.45
N PRO A 145 29.79 -21.54 -18.79
CA PRO A 145 29.71 -21.98 -20.18
C PRO A 145 28.61 -21.27 -20.99
N ASP A 146 28.88 -20.94 -22.26
CA ASP A 146 27.94 -20.18 -23.11
C ASP A 146 26.58 -20.87 -23.26
N TRP A 147 26.55 -22.20 -23.27
CA TRP A 147 25.32 -22.97 -23.38
C TRP A 147 24.42 -22.79 -22.14
N LEU A 148 25.02 -22.62 -20.95
CA LEU A 148 24.30 -22.32 -19.71
C LEU A 148 23.80 -20.87 -19.66
N LYS A 149 24.61 -19.93 -20.17
CA LYS A 149 24.16 -18.54 -20.37
C LYS A 149 22.96 -18.47 -21.31
N TYR A 150 23.02 -19.19 -22.44
CA TYR A 150 21.90 -19.32 -23.37
C TYR A 150 20.68 -19.97 -22.70
N PHE A 151 20.89 -21.04 -21.92
CA PHE A 151 19.82 -21.71 -21.18
C PHE A 151 19.09 -20.77 -20.22
N ALA A 152 19.82 -19.97 -19.44
CA ALA A 152 19.25 -18.99 -18.52
C ALA A 152 18.45 -17.91 -19.29
N MET A 153 19.09 -17.22 -20.24
CA MET A 153 18.45 -16.13 -21.01
C MET A 153 17.20 -16.62 -21.78
N ARG A 154 17.28 -17.80 -22.42
CA ARG A 154 16.15 -18.39 -23.14
C ARG A 154 14.97 -18.74 -22.23
N SER A 155 15.25 -19.06 -20.96
CA SER A 155 14.23 -19.37 -19.96
C SER A 155 13.60 -18.11 -19.39
N VAL A 156 14.42 -17.12 -18.97
CA VAL A 156 13.98 -15.84 -18.40
C VAL A 156 13.03 -15.09 -19.35
N THR A 157 13.32 -15.10 -20.66
CA THR A 157 12.45 -14.48 -21.67
C THR A 157 11.04 -15.09 -21.77
N GLN A 158 10.79 -16.26 -21.16
CA GLN A 158 9.48 -16.93 -21.10
C GLN A 158 8.84 -16.86 -19.71
N MET A 159 9.55 -16.34 -18.71
CA MET A 159 9.13 -16.29 -17.31
C MET A 159 8.45 -14.96 -16.98
N GLY A 160 7.27 -15.05 -16.36
CA GLY A 160 6.56 -13.91 -15.80
C GLY A 160 7.06 -13.59 -14.39
N GLY A 161 6.26 -12.83 -13.63
CA GLY A 161 6.60 -12.50 -12.25
C GLY A 161 6.63 -13.74 -11.34
N PHE A 162 7.47 -13.67 -10.29
CA PHE A 162 7.52 -14.63 -9.20
C PHE A 162 6.26 -14.51 -8.35
N ASP A 163 5.58 -15.64 -8.12
CA ASP A 163 4.43 -15.76 -7.22
C ASP A 163 4.91 -16.34 -5.89
N LYS A 164 4.89 -15.52 -4.84
CA LYS A 164 5.40 -15.86 -3.51
C LYS A 164 4.56 -16.92 -2.82
N GLU A 165 3.25 -16.95 -3.06
CA GLU A 165 2.37 -17.95 -2.43
C GLU A 165 2.52 -19.32 -3.09
N ARG A 166 2.73 -19.32 -4.41
CA ARG A 166 2.89 -20.54 -5.19
C ARG A 166 4.34 -21.00 -5.29
N HIS A 167 5.29 -20.23 -4.76
CA HIS A 167 6.72 -20.56 -4.80
C HIS A 167 7.20 -20.83 -6.24
N ALA A 168 6.71 -20.04 -7.20
CA ALA A 168 6.87 -20.33 -8.62
C ALA A 168 6.76 -19.11 -9.52
N PHE A 169 7.47 -19.14 -10.65
CA PHE A 169 7.30 -18.15 -11.71
C PHE A 169 6.08 -18.46 -12.57
N SER A 170 5.28 -17.43 -12.84
CA SER A 170 4.27 -17.47 -13.89
C SER A 170 4.93 -17.57 -15.28
N LYS A 171 4.14 -17.85 -16.32
CA LYS A 171 4.61 -17.80 -17.72
C LYS A 171 4.25 -16.45 -18.33
N ARG A 172 5.12 -15.91 -19.19
CA ARG A 172 4.78 -14.73 -19.99
C ARG A 172 3.78 -15.10 -21.08
N SER A 173 2.92 -14.16 -21.39
CA SER A 173 2.08 -14.12 -22.58
C SER A 173 2.38 -12.83 -23.35
N LYS A 174 1.80 -12.67 -24.54
CA LYS A 174 1.95 -11.45 -25.33
C LYS A 174 1.51 -10.18 -24.59
N GLY A 175 0.47 -10.28 -23.75
CA GLY A 175 -0.05 -9.16 -22.97
C GLY A 175 0.60 -8.98 -21.59
N THR A 176 1.73 -9.64 -21.31
CA THR A 176 2.40 -9.49 -20.02
C THR A 176 3.04 -8.10 -19.92
N THR A 177 2.51 -7.24 -19.05
CA THR A 177 3.05 -5.90 -18.79
C THR A 177 4.16 -5.88 -17.73
N LYS A 178 4.27 -6.92 -16.90
CA LYS A 178 5.28 -7.00 -15.83
C LYS A 178 6.72 -7.07 -16.41
N PRO A 179 7.73 -6.53 -15.70
CA PRO A 179 9.14 -6.73 -16.01
C PRO A 179 9.55 -8.21 -16.11
N PHE A 180 10.72 -8.50 -16.67
CA PHE A 180 11.32 -9.83 -16.57
C PHE A 180 11.71 -10.13 -15.11
N PRO A 181 11.80 -11.41 -14.70
CA PRO A 181 12.28 -11.78 -13.38
C PRO A 181 13.55 -11.04 -12.99
N ASP A 182 13.66 -10.60 -11.73
CA ASP A 182 14.86 -9.94 -11.24
C ASP A 182 16.06 -10.89 -11.30
N LEU A 183 17.23 -10.34 -11.64
CA LEU A 183 18.49 -11.07 -11.58
C LEU A 183 18.98 -11.14 -10.12
N ASN A 184 18.79 -12.28 -9.49
CA ASN A 184 19.55 -12.72 -8.34
C ASN A 184 20.77 -13.53 -8.81
N ARG A 185 21.98 -12.97 -8.68
CA ARG A 185 23.25 -13.55 -9.17
C ARG A 185 23.64 -14.81 -8.39
N GLU A 186 23.37 -14.86 -7.09
CA GLU A 186 23.69 -16.01 -6.25
C GLU A 186 22.79 -17.21 -6.57
N ALA A 187 21.47 -16.98 -6.67
CA ALA A 187 20.52 -17.99 -7.12
C ALA A 187 20.88 -18.50 -8.52
N LEU A 188 21.31 -17.60 -9.43
CA LEU A 188 21.71 -17.99 -10.77
C LEU A 188 22.96 -18.86 -10.74
N ALA A 189 23.99 -18.43 -10.00
CA ALA A 189 25.23 -19.18 -9.85
C ALA A 189 24.97 -20.59 -9.34
N TYR A 190 24.10 -20.72 -8.34
CA TYR A 190 23.71 -22.01 -7.79
C TYR A 190 23.05 -22.91 -8.84
N VAL A 191 22.08 -22.39 -9.59
CA VAL A 191 21.37 -23.16 -10.63
C VAL A 191 22.32 -23.59 -11.75
N LEU A 192 23.18 -22.69 -12.22
CA LEU A 192 24.08 -22.98 -13.33
C LEU A 192 25.21 -23.94 -12.92
N ASP A 193 25.77 -23.81 -11.71
CA ASP A 193 26.75 -24.75 -11.15
C ASP A 193 26.16 -26.15 -10.97
N ALA A 194 24.94 -26.25 -10.44
CA ALA A 194 24.22 -27.53 -10.33
C ALA A 194 24.00 -28.19 -11.69
N MET A 195 23.60 -27.41 -12.70
CA MET A 195 23.44 -27.90 -14.07
C MET A 195 24.77 -28.33 -14.68
N GLU A 196 25.85 -27.56 -14.50
CA GLU A 196 27.18 -27.92 -15.00
C GLU A 196 27.66 -29.24 -14.39
N LYS A 197 27.59 -29.38 -13.07
CA LYS A 197 27.97 -30.59 -12.34
C LYS A 197 27.20 -31.82 -12.81
N LYS A 198 25.89 -31.70 -13.06
CA LYS A 198 25.06 -32.79 -13.62
C LYS A 198 25.62 -33.30 -14.95
N TYR A 199 26.03 -32.41 -15.85
CA TYR A 199 26.52 -32.78 -17.18
C TYR A 199 27.98 -33.25 -17.18
N GLU A 200 28.71 -33.00 -16.11
CA GLU A 200 30.06 -33.51 -15.89
C GLU A 200 30.12 -34.74 -14.97
N ASP A 201 28.96 -35.29 -14.61
CA ASP A 201 28.81 -36.44 -13.70
C ASP A 201 29.48 -36.19 -12.33
N ARG A 202 29.42 -34.94 -11.85
CA ARG A 202 29.91 -34.48 -10.54
C ARG A 202 28.76 -34.35 -9.54
N SER A 203 29.03 -34.69 -8.27
CA SER A 203 28.06 -34.55 -7.17
C SER A 203 27.85 -33.08 -6.77
N ILE A 204 26.62 -32.76 -6.34
CA ILE A 204 26.30 -31.52 -5.66
C ILE A 204 26.52 -31.75 -4.16
N ASP A 205 27.66 -31.28 -3.67
CA ASP A 205 28.10 -31.50 -2.29
C ASP A 205 27.58 -30.43 -1.30
N SER A 206 26.88 -29.41 -1.80
CA SER A 206 26.35 -28.29 -1.00
C SER A 206 25.02 -28.59 -0.30
N LEU A 207 24.44 -29.77 -0.46
CA LEU A 207 23.17 -30.19 0.16
C LEU A 207 23.33 -31.57 0.79
N GLU A 208 22.55 -31.85 1.85
CA GLU A 208 22.53 -33.14 2.55
C GLU A 208 21.09 -33.64 2.77
N GLY A 209 20.92 -34.95 2.98
CA GLY A 209 19.64 -35.55 3.37
C GLY A 209 18.51 -35.43 2.35
N GLU A 210 17.27 -35.32 2.83
CA GLU A 210 16.05 -35.26 2.00
C GLU A 210 16.04 -34.07 1.04
N GLU A 211 16.67 -32.95 1.43
CA GLU A 211 16.75 -31.75 0.61
C GLU A 211 17.59 -31.97 -0.65
N LYS A 212 18.71 -32.70 -0.52
CA LYS A 212 19.53 -33.12 -1.67
C LYS A 212 18.70 -33.98 -2.63
N GLU A 213 17.99 -34.98 -2.12
CA GLU A 213 17.16 -35.86 -2.95
C GLU A 213 16.06 -35.10 -3.70
N GLN A 214 15.40 -34.14 -3.03
CA GLN A 214 14.37 -33.29 -3.65
C GLN A 214 14.96 -32.39 -4.73
N PHE A 215 16.11 -31.77 -4.47
CA PHE A 215 16.77 -30.90 -5.44
C PHE A 215 17.33 -31.68 -6.63
N GLU A 216 17.96 -32.83 -6.42
CA GLU A 216 18.43 -33.71 -7.51
C GLU A 216 17.26 -34.15 -8.40
N LYS A 217 16.13 -34.51 -7.81
CA LYS A 217 14.90 -34.80 -8.56
C LYS A 217 14.44 -33.58 -9.36
N LEU A 218 14.49 -32.37 -8.80
CA LEU A 218 14.14 -31.15 -9.52
C LEU A 218 15.10 -30.89 -10.69
N LEU A 219 16.40 -31.11 -10.48
CA LEU A 219 17.47 -30.96 -11.47
C LEU A 219 17.33 -31.92 -12.66
N THR A 220 16.73 -33.10 -12.46
CA THR A 220 16.39 -34.00 -13.59
C THR A 220 15.42 -33.35 -14.58
N SER A 221 14.52 -32.46 -14.12
CA SER A 221 13.56 -31.78 -14.99
C SER A 221 14.19 -30.68 -15.85
N GLU A 222 15.38 -30.19 -15.45
CA GLU A 222 16.11 -29.10 -16.11
C GLU A 222 15.20 -27.89 -16.40
N ASN A 223 14.24 -27.65 -15.53
CA ASN A 223 13.31 -26.55 -15.65
C ASN A 223 13.90 -25.35 -14.92
N PHE A 224 14.54 -24.46 -15.68
CA PHE A 224 15.21 -23.28 -15.12
C PHE A 224 14.29 -22.50 -14.18
N ALA A 225 13.04 -22.25 -14.56
CA ALA A 225 12.12 -21.47 -13.73
C ALA A 225 11.89 -22.09 -12.35
N LYS A 226 11.78 -23.43 -12.27
CA LYS A 226 11.63 -24.12 -10.98
C LYS A 226 12.93 -24.18 -10.19
N LEU A 227 14.06 -24.44 -10.85
CA LEU A 227 15.38 -24.44 -10.21
C LEU A 227 15.71 -23.06 -9.66
N TYR A 228 15.39 -22.02 -10.42
CA TYR A 228 15.62 -20.63 -10.04
C TYR A 228 14.69 -20.16 -8.93
N ALA A 229 13.41 -20.57 -8.95
CA ALA A 229 12.49 -20.33 -7.84
C ALA A 229 13.01 -20.97 -6.54
N TRP A 230 13.41 -22.24 -6.61
CA TRP A 230 13.99 -22.95 -5.47
C TRP A 230 15.27 -22.26 -4.96
N ALA A 231 16.17 -21.87 -5.86
CA ALA A 231 17.42 -21.20 -5.48
C ALA A 231 17.16 -19.81 -4.88
N ILE A 232 16.24 -19.03 -5.45
CA ILE A 232 15.79 -17.75 -4.89
C ILE A 232 15.30 -17.97 -3.46
N GLU A 233 14.45 -18.96 -3.19
CA GLU A 233 13.98 -19.19 -1.82
C GLU A 233 15.09 -19.55 -0.82
N LYS A 234 16.20 -20.10 -1.30
CA LYS A 234 17.34 -20.46 -0.46
C LYS A 234 18.26 -19.29 -0.19
N VAL A 235 18.50 -18.44 -1.20
CA VAL A 235 19.44 -17.31 -1.09
C VAL A 235 18.77 -16.00 -0.70
N THR A 236 17.48 -15.86 -0.96
CA THR A 236 16.72 -14.64 -0.66
C THR A 236 16.09 -14.79 0.72
N PRO A 237 16.41 -13.92 1.69
CA PRO A 237 15.87 -14.02 3.03
C PRO A 237 14.35 -13.89 3.08
N ALA A 238 13.67 -15.01 3.32
CA ALA A 238 12.28 -15.03 3.80
C ALA A 238 11.99 -16.30 4.61
N SER A 239 12.98 -16.83 5.34
CA SER A 239 12.62 -17.78 6.41
C SER A 239 11.80 -17.02 7.46
N VAL A 240 10.87 -17.72 8.12
CA VAL A 240 10.11 -17.16 9.26
C VAL A 240 11.07 -16.51 10.27
N GLU A 241 12.26 -17.10 10.46
CA GLU A 241 13.31 -16.60 11.34
C GLU A 241 13.85 -15.23 10.89
N GLN A 242 14.13 -15.03 9.60
CA GLN A 242 14.62 -13.73 9.10
C GLN A 242 13.55 -12.64 9.10
N ILE A 243 12.29 -12.98 8.82
CA ILE A 243 11.21 -11.98 8.92
C ILE A 243 10.90 -11.59 10.37
N THR A 244 11.25 -12.41 11.36
CA THR A 244 11.13 -12.02 12.77
C THR A 244 12.20 -11.02 13.22
N ILE A 245 13.31 -10.89 12.47
CA ILE A 245 14.32 -9.86 12.71
C ILE A 245 13.77 -8.52 12.25
N THR A 246 13.56 -7.62 13.22
CA THR A 246 13.03 -6.26 12.98
C THR A 246 14.05 -5.17 13.28
N ASP A 247 15.25 -5.55 13.74
CA ASP A 247 16.40 -4.66 13.82
C ASP A 247 16.92 -4.37 12.42
N GLY A 248 17.28 -3.11 12.20
CA GLY A 248 17.65 -2.62 10.88
C GLY A 248 17.71 -1.10 10.84
N GLN A 249 17.79 -0.56 9.62
CA GLN A 249 17.95 0.87 9.40
C GLN A 249 17.06 1.37 8.26
N TRP A 250 16.52 2.57 8.45
CA TRP A 250 15.89 3.34 7.39
C TRP A 250 16.96 4.05 6.56
N VAL A 251 16.91 3.87 5.26
CA VAL A 251 17.70 4.66 4.30
C VAL A 251 16.74 5.58 3.54
N LYS A 252 17.14 6.84 3.43
CA LYS A 252 16.44 7.86 2.65
C LYS A 252 17.14 8.03 1.30
N TYR A 253 16.35 8.07 0.24
CA TYR A 253 16.75 8.45 -1.10
C TYR A 253 16.03 9.76 -1.42
N ASP A 254 16.81 10.82 -1.67
CA ASP A 254 16.26 12.18 -1.80
C ASP A 254 15.50 12.37 -3.12
N GLN A 255 14.50 13.24 -3.09
CA GLN A 255 13.78 13.66 -4.29
C GLN A 255 14.75 14.15 -5.38
N ASN A 256 14.54 13.72 -6.62
CA ASN A 256 15.38 14.03 -7.79
C ASN A 256 16.86 13.60 -7.66
N SER A 257 17.19 12.70 -6.74
CA SER A 257 18.52 12.08 -6.67
C SER A 257 18.72 11.01 -7.75
N ASP A 258 19.96 10.51 -7.87
CA ASP A 258 20.24 9.34 -8.71
C ASP A 258 19.44 8.14 -8.22
N HIS A 259 18.64 7.55 -9.11
CA HIS A 259 17.76 6.42 -8.80
C HIS A 259 18.50 5.07 -8.75
N LEU A 260 19.71 4.98 -9.30
CA LEU A 260 20.46 3.72 -9.40
C LEU A 260 20.78 3.08 -8.04
N PRO A 261 21.19 3.81 -6.98
CA PRO A 261 21.41 3.21 -5.66
C PRO A 261 20.15 2.57 -5.05
N LEU A 262 18.97 3.15 -5.29
CA LEU A 262 17.69 2.58 -4.86
C LEU A 262 17.36 1.32 -5.66
N VAL A 263 17.55 1.34 -6.97
CA VAL A 263 17.33 0.16 -7.81
C VAL A 263 18.24 -0.99 -7.38
N GLN A 264 19.54 -0.72 -7.22
CA GLN A 264 20.54 -1.72 -6.86
C GLN A 264 20.28 -2.34 -5.49
N SER A 265 19.79 -1.58 -4.52
CA SER A 265 19.49 -2.08 -3.17
C SER A 265 18.21 -2.93 -3.10
N LEU A 266 17.35 -2.89 -4.13
CA LEU A 266 16.12 -3.67 -4.21
C LEU A 266 16.28 -4.92 -5.10
N GLN A 267 17.18 -4.86 -6.09
CA GLN A 267 17.40 -5.94 -7.05
C GLN A 267 17.80 -7.26 -6.38
N GLY A 268 17.23 -8.36 -6.87
CA GLY A 268 17.55 -9.70 -6.37
C GLY A 268 16.90 -10.08 -5.04
N HIS A 269 16.25 -9.15 -4.33
CA HIS A 269 15.53 -9.42 -3.08
C HIS A 269 14.09 -9.90 -3.27
N GLY A 270 13.60 -9.93 -4.51
CA GLY A 270 12.24 -10.40 -4.82
C GLY A 270 11.16 -9.64 -4.05
N THR A 271 11.35 -8.34 -3.83
CA THR A 271 10.41 -7.51 -3.05
C THR A 271 9.01 -7.50 -3.67
N GLY A 272 8.94 -7.62 -5.00
CA GLY A 272 7.70 -7.50 -5.78
C GLY A 272 7.32 -6.04 -6.05
N TRP A 273 8.18 -5.09 -5.67
CA TRP A 273 7.97 -3.67 -5.90
C TRP A 273 8.38 -3.29 -7.32
N CYS A 274 7.52 -2.54 -8.02
CA CYS A 274 7.88 -2.00 -9.34
C CYS A 274 9.08 -1.04 -9.27
N THR A 275 9.38 -0.48 -8.10
CA THR A 275 10.57 0.36 -7.81
C THR A 275 11.90 -0.37 -8.03
N ALA A 276 11.91 -1.70 -8.13
CA ALA A 276 13.10 -2.43 -8.61
C ALA A 276 13.39 -2.18 -10.11
N GLY A 277 12.41 -1.64 -10.85
CA GLY A 277 12.54 -1.13 -12.21
C GLY A 277 13.05 0.31 -12.24
N GLU A 278 13.97 0.59 -13.16
CA GLU A 278 14.71 1.84 -13.22
C GLU A 278 13.82 3.06 -13.50
N SER A 279 12.92 2.96 -14.49
CA SER A 279 12.04 4.06 -14.87
C SER A 279 11.04 4.37 -13.77
N THR A 280 10.50 3.32 -13.13
CA THR A 280 9.61 3.48 -11.98
C THR A 280 10.33 4.15 -10.81
N ALA A 281 11.54 3.71 -10.44
CA ALA A 281 12.31 4.31 -9.35
C ALA A 281 12.57 5.80 -9.59
N LYS A 282 13.00 6.15 -10.81
CA LYS A 282 13.20 7.54 -11.22
C LYS A 282 11.92 8.36 -11.08
N THR A 283 10.81 7.89 -11.64
CA THR A 283 9.51 8.60 -11.59
C THR A 283 9.05 8.81 -10.14
N GLN A 284 9.27 7.83 -9.26
CA GLN A 284 8.90 7.94 -7.85
C GLN A 284 9.76 8.96 -7.11
N LEU A 285 11.07 9.00 -7.39
CA LEU A 285 12.00 9.99 -6.82
C LEU A 285 11.77 11.39 -7.39
N GLU A 286 11.23 11.54 -8.60
CA GLU A 286 10.76 12.85 -9.10
C GLU A 286 9.53 13.33 -8.30
N GLY A 287 8.67 12.39 -7.87
CA GLY A 287 7.47 12.66 -7.09
C GLY A 287 7.71 13.07 -5.63
N GLY A 288 8.79 12.60 -5.01
CA GLY A 288 9.13 12.88 -3.61
C GLY A 288 10.30 12.04 -3.11
N ASP A 289 10.67 12.23 -1.84
CA ASP A 289 11.64 11.35 -1.18
C ASP A 289 11.16 9.88 -1.16
N PHE A 290 12.10 8.94 -1.08
CA PHE A 290 11.79 7.52 -0.95
C PHE A 290 12.55 6.93 0.24
N TYR A 291 11.87 6.18 1.09
CA TYR A 291 12.48 5.55 2.25
C TYR A 291 12.37 4.04 2.12
N VAL A 292 13.45 3.33 2.43
CA VAL A 292 13.44 1.87 2.54
C VAL A 292 13.98 1.47 3.90
N PHE A 293 13.24 0.61 4.59
CA PHE A 293 13.74 -0.07 5.78
C PHE A 293 14.44 -1.36 5.38
N TYR A 294 15.70 -1.48 5.77
CA TYR A 294 16.49 -2.69 5.59
C TYR A 294 16.70 -3.39 6.93
N SER A 295 16.19 -4.61 7.07
CA SER A 295 16.47 -5.45 8.24
C SER A 295 17.88 -6.06 8.17
N HIS A 296 18.40 -6.45 9.32
CA HIS A 296 19.68 -7.15 9.40
C HIS A 296 19.67 -8.50 8.69
N ASP A 297 20.70 -8.76 7.90
CA ASP A 297 21.04 -10.08 7.37
C ASP A 297 21.70 -10.98 8.43
N GLN A 298 22.10 -12.18 8.04
CA GLN A 298 22.76 -13.14 8.93
C GLN A 298 24.11 -12.64 9.47
N GLU A 299 24.74 -11.66 8.81
CA GLU A 299 25.98 -11.02 9.26
C GLU A 299 25.70 -9.78 10.13
N GLY A 300 24.44 -9.43 10.36
CA GLY A 300 24.03 -8.26 11.13
C GLY A 300 24.05 -6.95 10.33
N LYS A 301 24.19 -6.98 9.00
CA LYS A 301 24.19 -5.77 8.16
C LYS A 301 22.78 -5.46 7.67
N SER A 302 22.40 -4.18 7.64
CA SER A 302 21.07 -3.73 7.16
C SER A 302 21.01 -3.76 5.63
N THR A 303 20.75 -4.93 5.04
CA THR A 303 20.80 -5.15 3.59
C THR A 303 19.50 -5.73 3.02
N ILE A 304 18.58 -6.23 3.87
CA ILE A 304 17.37 -6.90 3.40
C ILE A 304 16.19 -5.91 3.37
N PRO A 305 15.69 -5.47 2.21
CA PRO A 305 14.56 -4.55 2.13
C PRO A 305 13.28 -5.21 2.64
N ARG A 306 12.55 -4.50 3.52
CA ARG A 306 11.33 -5.00 4.17
C ARG A 306 10.11 -4.11 3.95
N VAL A 307 10.33 -2.80 3.99
CA VAL A 307 9.27 -1.79 3.83
C VAL A 307 9.79 -0.64 3.00
N ALA A 308 8.95 -0.13 2.11
CA ALA A 308 9.17 1.09 1.38
C ALA A 308 8.10 2.14 1.74
N ILE A 309 8.51 3.40 1.88
CA ILE A 309 7.61 4.56 1.98
C ILE A 309 7.94 5.49 0.82
N ARG A 310 6.98 5.66 -0.09
CA ARG A 310 7.07 6.59 -1.21
C ARG A 310 6.41 7.91 -0.80
N MET A 311 7.13 9.03 -0.91
CA MET A 311 6.56 10.35 -0.69
C MET A 311 6.01 10.95 -1.99
N GLN A 312 5.08 11.90 -1.83
CA GLN A 312 4.57 12.78 -2.86
C GLN A 312 4.72 14.22 -2.33
N GLY A 313 5.80 14.90 -2.74
CA GLY A 313 6.27 16.09 -2.03
C GLY A 313 6.60 15.74 -0.57
N ASP A 314 6.02 16.49 0.37
CA ASP A 314 6.23 16.29 1.81
C ASP A 314 5.21 15.31 2.45
N GLN A 315 4.29 14.74 1.66
CA GLN A 315 3.23 13.85 2.14
C GLN A 315 3.54 12.40 1.82
N ILE A 316 3.06 11.49 2.67
CA ILE A 316 3.17 10.05 2.41
C ILE A 316 2.22 9.70 1.26
N GLY A 317 2.80 9.27 0.13
CA GLY A 317 2.03 8.77 -1.00
C GLY A 317 1.62 7.33 -0.80
N GLU A 318 2.53 6.48 -0.32
CA GLU A 318 2.27 5.05 -0.13
C GLU A 318 3.27 4.37 0.80
N VAL A 319 2.81 3.34 1.51
CA VAL A 319 3.62 2.43 2.32
C VAL A 319 3.40 1.01 1.81
N ARG A 320 4.49 0.30 1.48
CA ARG A 320 4.45 -1.06 0.93
C ARG A 320 5.40 -1.98 1.67
N GLY A 321 5.01 -3.23 1.85
CA GLY A 321 5.85 -4.28 2.40
C GLY A 321 6.19 -5.35 1.37
N ILE A 322 6.91 -6.38 1.83
CA ILE A 322 7.36 -7.50 0.99
C ILE A 322 6.43 -8.72 1.03
N ALA A 323 5.30 -8.68 1.72
CA ALA A 323 4.35 -9.80 1.76
C ALA A 323 3.52 -9.90 0.45
N SER A 324 2.61 -10.87 0.38
CA SER A 324 1.69 -11.01 -0.75
C SER A 324 0.93 -9.71 -1.02
N GLU A 325 0.73 -9.38 -2.29
CA GLU A 325 0.14 -8.12 -2.75
C GLU A 325 0.85 -6.84 -2.22
N GLN A 326 2.15 -6.93 -1.89
CA GLN A 326 2.95 -5.84 -1.31
C GLN A 326 2.46 -5.37 0.07
N ASN A 327 1.76 -6.24 0.81
CA ASN A 327 1.37 -5.98 2.19
C ASN A 327 2.60 -5.97 3.13
N LEU A 328 2.43 -5.36 4.30
CA LEU A 328 3.39 -5.47 5.39
C LEU A 328 3.45 -6.91 5.90
N ASP A 329 4.65 -7.38 6.25
CA ASP A 329 4.77 -8.64 6.97
C ASP A 329 4.28 -8.50 8.43
N PRO A 330 3.90 -9.61 9.10
CA PRO A 330 3.28 -9.53 10.43
C PRO A 330 4.15 -8.92 11.54
N TYR A 331 5.46 -8.87 11.36
CA TYR A 331 6.41 -8.50 12.42
C TYR A 331 6.86 -7.03 12.32
N ILE A 332 6.73 -6.39 11.15
CA ILE A 332 7.33 -5.07 10.89
C ILE A 332 6.45 -3.88 11.29
N ASN A 333 5.19 -4.11 11.69
CA ASN A 333 4.21 -3.05 11.98
C ASN A 333 4.72 -1.99 12.97
N ASN A 334 5.44 -2.40 14.03
CA ASN A 334 5.98 -1.46 15.03
C ASN A 334 7.13 -0.59 14.49
N VAL A 335 7.88 -1.08 13.49
CA VAL A 335 8.92 -0.28 12.82
C VAL A 335 8.29 0.76 11.91
N VAL A 336 7.23 0.38 11.19
CA VAL A 336 6.47 1.28 10.33
C VAL A 336 5.76 2.36 11.14
N SER A 337 5.02 1.98 12.19
CA SER A 337 4.25 2.93 13.02
C SER A 337 5.16 4.02 13.60
N ARG A 338 6.32 3.64 14.17
CA ARG A 338 7.32 4.60 14.67
C ARG A 338 7.86 5.52 13.59
N LYS A 339 8.05 5.00 12.37
CA LYS A 339 8.51 5.83 11.25
C LYS A 339 7.43 6.80 10.78
N LEU A 340 6.16 6.38 10.81
CA LEU A 340 5.02 7.23 10.44
C LEU A 340 4.85 8.42 11.40
N GLU A 341 5.17 8.26 12.68
CA GLU A 341 5.18 9.37 13.66
C GLU A 341 6.15 10.50 13.32
N GLU A 342 7.19 10.24 12.51
CA GLU A 342 8.14 11.27 12.07
C GLU A 342 7.57 12.18 10.97
N PHE A 343 6.51 11.75 10.29
CA PHE A 343 5.90 12.53 9.20
C PHE A 343 4.71 13.35 9.69
N PRO A 344 4.57 14.62 9.28
CA PRO A 344 3.47 15.49 9.69
C PRO A 344 2.08 14.90 9.40
N ASP A 345 1.95 14.12 8.33
CA ASP A 345 0.71 13.51 7.90
C ASP A 345 0.56 12.01 8.27
N GLY A 346 1.48 11.43 9.04
CA GLY A 346 1.50 10.00 9.39
C GLY A 346 0.17 9.48 9.97
N LYS A 347 -0.34 10.12 11.04
CA LYS A 347 -1.65 9.77 11.62
C LYS A 347 -2.81 9.90 10.63
N THR A 348 -2.74 10.91 9.76
CA THR A 348 -3.78 11.15 8.75
C THR A 348 -3.71 10.09 7.64
N TYR A 349 -2.50 9.69 7.25
CA TYR A 349 -2.24 8.63 6.29
C TYR A 349 -2.80 7.29 6.79
N GLU A 350 -2.51 6.89 8.04
CA GLU A 350 -3.03 5.65 8.64
C GLU A 350 -4.56 5.62 8.61
N LYS A 351 -5.20 6.73 9.03
CA LYS A 351 -6.65 6.86 8.97
C LYS A 351 -7.20 6.69 7.56
N LYS A 352 -6.55 7.28 6.54
CA LYS A 352 -6.96 7.14 5.13
C LYS A 352 -6.84 5.70 4.65
N VAL A 353 -5.75 5.00 4.99
CA VAL A 353 -5.57 3.58 4.65
C VAL A 353 -6.70 2.74 5.24
N ASP A 354 -6.98 2.89 6.54
CA ASP A 354 -8.04 2.14 7.19
C ASP A 354 -9.41 2.45 6.58
N ASN A 355 -9.72 3.72 6.37
CA ASN A 355 -10.97 4.15 5.75
C ASN A 355 -11.17 3.55 4.35
N MET A 356 -10.15 3.59 3.50
CA MET A 356 -10.22 3.05 2.13
C MET A 356 -10.33 1.53 2.13
N ARG A 357 -9.68 0.83 3.07
CA ARG A 357 -9.85 -0.61 3.27
C ARG A 357 -11.29 -0.95 3.65
N PHE A 358 -11.85 -0.26 4.66
CA PHE A 358 -13.23 -0.49 5.11
C PHE A 358 -14.25 -0.19 4.02
N LEU A 359 -14.13 0.96 3.33
CA LEU A 359 -15.04 1.35 2.26
C LEU A 359 -15.01 0.36 1.09
N THR A 360 -13.82 -0.08 0.68
CA THR A 360 -13.64 -1.11 -0.35
C THR A 360 -14.25 -2.45 0.09
N GLY A 361 -14.11 -2.82 1.36
CA GLY A 361 -14.76 -4.00 1.93
C GLY A 361 -16.29 -3.93 1.84
N ILE A 362 -16.89 -2.79 2.19
CA ILE A 362 -18.33 -2.55 2.08
C ILE A 362 -18.78 -2.61 0.62
N GLU A 363 -18.09 -1.95 -0.31
CA GLU A 363 -18.42 -1.99 -1.73
C GLU A 363 -18.42 -3.43 -2.27
N ARG A 364 -17.43 -4.25 -1.88
CA ARG A 364 -17.37 -5.68 -2.24
C ARG A 364 -18.55 -6.47 -1.66
N LYS A 365 -18.91 -6.25 -0.39
CA LYS A 365 -20.09 -6.88 0.24
C LYS A 365 -21.38 -6.54 -0.52
N VAL A 366 -21.60 -5.26 -0.82
CA VAL A 366 -22.79 -4.80 -1.55
C VAL A 366 -22.84 -5.40 -2.96
N LYS A 367 -21.73 -5.39 -3.71
CA LYS A 367 -21.64 -6.01 -5.05
C LYS A 367 -21.89 -7.52 -5.01
N ALA A 368 -21.54 -8.20 -3.92
CA ALA A 368 -21.82 -9.61 -3.70
C ALA A 368 -23.24 -9.90 -3.18
N GLY A 369 -24.07 -8.87 -2.96
CA GLY A 369 -25.43 -9.00 -2.40
C GLY A 369 -25.45 -9.39 -0.93
N GLN A 370 -24.36 -9.16 -0.19
CA GLN A 370 -24.27 -9.42 1.24
C GLN A 370 -24.87 -8.27 2.06
N GLU A 371 -25.51 -8.60 3.18
CA GLU A 371 -26.03 -7.60 4.11
C GLU A 371 -24.89 -6.91 4.88
N LEU A 372 -25.09 -5.62 5.17
CA LEU A 372 -24.15 -4.82 5.95
C LEU A 372 -24.51 -4.93 7.44
N ASN A 373 -23.49 -5.13 8.28
CA ASN A 373 -23.67 -5.20 9.73
C ASN A 373 -23.65 -3.80 10.37
N LYS A 374 -23.76 -3.74 11.71
CA LYS A 374 -23.73 -2.48 12.48
C LYS A 374 -22.50 -1.64 12.17
N ASP A 375 -21.30 -2.22 12.21
CA ASP A 375 -20.05 -1.48 12.02
C ASP A 375 -19.93 -0.95 10.59
N ASP A 376 -20.32 -1.76 9.59
CA ASP A 376 -20.38 -1.35 8.18
C ASP A 376 -21.29 -0.12 8.01
N LEU A 377 -22.47 -0.13 8.64
CA LEU A 377 -23.45 0.95 8.57
C LEU A 377 -23.00 2.20 9.33
N ILE A 378 -22.43 2.04 10.53
CA ILE A 378 -21.86 3.14 11.32
C ILE A 378 -20.77 3.86 10.52
N PHE A 379 -19.90 3.08 9.88
CA PHE A 379 -18.83 3.59 9.04
C PHE A 379 -19.40 4.28 7.79
N LEU A 380 -20.23 3.59 7.00
CA LEU A 380 -20.79 4.11 5.74
C LEU A 380 -21.61 5.39 5.94
N TYR A 381 -22.36 5.48 7.03
CA TYR A 381 -23.14 6.67 7.37
C TYR A 381 -22.31 7.77 8.04
N GLU A 382 -21.02 7.56 8.27
CA GLU A 382 -20.10 8.51 8.91
C GLU A 382 -20.60 8.96 10.30
N ILE A 383 -21.18 8.03 11.08
CA ILE A 383 -21.84 8.33 12.35
C ILE A 383 -20.83 8.81 13.40
N ASN A 384 -19.68 8.13 13.47
CA ASN A 384 -18.63 8.44 14.44
C ASN A 384 -17.62 9.43 13.88
N SER A 385 -17.17 9.22 12.64
CA SER A 385 -16.14 10.03 12.00
C SER A 385 -16.38 10.13 10.50
N LYS A 386 -15.77 11.15 9.88
CA LYS A 386 -15.77 11.31 8.43
C LYS A 386 -14.80 10.33 7.78
N ILE A 387 -15.23 9.79 6.63
CA ILE A 387 -14.39 8.94 5.79
C ILE A 387 -13.48 9.86 4.97
N GLU A 388 -12.19 9.59 5.05
CA GLU A 388 -11.13 10.30 4.35
C GLU A 388 -10.40 9.35 3.41
N GLY A 389 -10.18 9.76 2.17
CA GLY A 389 -9.41 9.03 1.16
C GLY A 389 -8.18 9.82 0.68
N PHE A 390 -7.51 9.30 -0.35
CA PHE A 390 -6.33 9.94 -0.95
C PHE A 390 -6.70 10.94 -2.06
N GLY A 391 -7.96 11.00 -2.47
CA GLY A 391 -8.47 12.01 -3.40
C GLY A 391 -8.62 13.40 -2.79
N TYR A 392 -8.64 14.42 -3.65
CA TYR A 392 -8.87 15.82 -3.25
C TYR A 392 -10.33 16.11 -2.87
N GLN A 393 -11.26 15.25 -3.29
CA GLN A 393 -12.69 15.38 -3.03
C GLN A 393 -13.17 14.22 -2.15
N ARG A 394 -14.37 14.38 -1.60
CA ARG A 394 -15.05 13.30 -0.87
C ARG A 394 -15.21 12.09 -1.81
N ASP A 395 -14.91 10.90 -1.30
CA ASP A 395 -15.00 9.68 -2.08
C ASP A 395 -16.44 9.46 -2.60
N PRO A 396 -16.67 9.39 -3.92
CA PRO A 396 -18.01 9.30 -4.51
C PRO A 396 -18.74 8.01 -4.11
N ARG A 397 -17.99 6.93 -3.79
CA ARG A 397 -18.56 5.65 -3.35
C ARG A 397 -19.46 5.79 -2.14
N ILE A 398 -19.17 6.74 -1.25
CA ILE A 398 -19.98 6.97 -0.05
C ILE A 398 -21.42 7.32 -0.44
N GLU A 399 -21.62 8.21 -1.41
CA GLU A 399 -22.97 8.59 -1.83
C GLU A 399 -23.64 7.51 -2.67
N GLU A 400 -22.88 6.86 -3.56
CA GLU A 400 -23.36 5.75 -4.38
C GLU A 400 -23.90 4.61 -3.50
N LEU A 401 -23.10 4.15 -2.53
CA LEU A 401 -23.47 3.06 -1.63
C LEU A 401 -24.65 3.47 -0.73
N ARG A 402 -24.67 4.70 -0.20
CA ARG A 402 -25.78 5.19 0.64
C ARG A 402 -27.09 5.31 -0.13
N LYS A 403 -27.07 5.65 -1.42
CA LYS A 403 -28.27 5.80 -2.26
C LYS A 403 -29.04 4.49 -2.43
N GLU A 404 -28.36 3.36 -2.35
CA GLU A 404 -28.95 2.02 -2.44
C GLU A 404 -29.53 1.54 -1.10
N ARG A 405 -29.32 2.29 0.00
CA ARG A 405 -29.77 1.90 1.35
C ARG A 405 -31.16 2.42 1.68
N ASN A 406 -31.80 1.76 2.63
CA ASN A 406 -33.02 2.22 3.27
C ASN A 406 -32.72 2.60 4.73
N PRO A 407 -32.62 3.91 5.05
CA PRO A 407 -32.28 4.36 6.39
C PRO A 407 -33.22 3.82 7.48
N LYS A 408 -34.51 3.65 7.19
CA LYS A 408 -35.47 3.07 8.16
C LYS A 408 -35.20 1.61 8.47
N ALA A 409 -34.70 0.84 7.50
CA ALA A 409 -34.33 -0.56 7.71
C ALA A 409 -32.96 -0.68 8.41
N ASP A 410 -32.08 0.29 8.22
CA ASP A 410 -30.74 0.31 8.82
C ASP A 410 -30.73 0.83 10.26
N THR A 411 -31.68 1.70 10.62
CA THR A 411 -31.78 2.32 11.95
C THR A 411 -31.79 1.30 13.10
N PRO A 412 -32.61 0.23 13.08
CA PRO A 412 -32.62 -0.80 14.14
C PRO A 412 -31.28 -1.52 14.28
N ILE A 413 -30.55 -1.72 13.18
CA ILE A 413 -29.25 -2.40 13.18
C ILE A 413 -28.19 -1.51 13.83
N VAL A 414 -28.18 -0.22 13.47
CA VAL A 414 -27.23 0.75 14.04
C VAL A 414 -27.47 1.00 15.53
N MET A 415 -28.75 1.06 15.93
CA MET A 415 -29.18 1.35 17.30
C MET A 415 -29.30 0.12 18.19
N GLU A 416 -29.09 -1.08 17.64
CA GLU A 416 -29.24 -2.36 18.35
C GLU A 416 -30.56 -2.51 19.11
N CYS A 417 -31.65 -2.07 18.49
CA CYS A 417 -33.00 -2.16 19.05
C CYS A 417 -33.97 -2.78 18.02
N PHE A 418 -35.10 -3.28 18.50
CA PHE A 418 -36.14 -3.77 17.60
C PHE A 418 -36.83 -2.59 16.89
N PRO A 419 -37.32 -2.75 15.65
CA PRO A 419 -38.04 -1.70 14.94
C PRO A 419 -39.17 -1.05 15.74
N GLU A 420 -39.86 -1.83 16.58
CA GLU A 420 -40.96 -1.39 17.44
C GLU A 420 -40.50 -0.59 18.68
N GLU A 421 -39.21 -0.64 19.01
CA GLU A 421 -38.58 0.13 20.09
C GLU A 421 -38.10 1.51 19.63
N ILE A 422 -38.31 1.85 18.36
CA ILE A 422 -37.93 3.14 17.76
C ILE A 422 -39.18 3.99 17.56
N ALA A 423 -39.23 5.15 18.21
CA ALA A 423 -40.27 6.14 17.96
C ALA A 423 -39.84 7.10 16.84
N TRP A 424 -40.66 7.24 15.80
CA TRP A 424 -40.44 8.16 14.68
C TRP A 424 -41.14 9.51 14.85
N SER A 425 -41.91 9.65 15.92
CA SER A 425 -42.65 10.85 16.28
C SER A 425 -42.92 10.90 17.79
N GLN A 426 -43.25 12.08 18.32
CA GLN A 426 -43.54 12.23 19.76
C GLN A 426 -44.71 11.34 20.21
N SER A 427 -45.69 11.10 19.34
CA SER A 427 -46.87 10.26 19.62
C SER A 427 -46.56 8.76 19.68
N GLU A 428 -45.44 8.32 19.13
CA GLU A 428 -45.02 6.92 19.13
C GLU A 428 -44.19 6.55 20.38
N ILE A 429 -43.83 7.52 21.21
CA ILE A 429 -43.06 7.29 22.43
C ILE A 429 -43.93 6.51 23.43
N SER A 430 -43.44 5.35 23.84
CA SER A 430 -44.05 4.47 24.82
C SER A 430 -43.02 4.02 25.85
N GLU A 431 -43.45 3.25 26.85
CA GLU A 431 -42.57 2.67 27.87
C GLU A 431 -41.51 1.71 27.27
N ASN A 432 -41.77 1.14 26.09
CA ASN A 432 -40.86 0.21 25.41
C ASN A 432 -39.91 0.92 24.43
N THR A 433 -40.04 2.23 24.24
CA THR A 433 -39.19 2.98 23.32
C THR A 433 -37.78 3.10 23.89
N LYS A 434 -36.77 2.77 23.09
CA LYS A 434 -35.34 2.88 23.43
C LYS A 434 -34.59 3.92 22.60
N ALA A 435 -35.12 4.26 21.43
CA ALA A 435 -34.53 5.23 20.54
C ALA A 435 -35.58 6.15 19.90
N TYR A 436 -35.15 7.35 19.54
CA TYR A 436 -36.01 8.38 18.95
C TYR A 436 -35.40 8.94 17.68
N VAL A 437 -36.18 8.95 16.59
CA VAL A 437 -35.81 9.56 15.31
C VAL A 437 -36.92 10.48 14.84
N GLY A 438 -36.81 11.77 15.13
CA GLY A 438 -37.82 12.74 14.74
C GLY A 438 -37.56 14.17 15.22
N PRO A 439 -38.47 15.11 14.94
CA PRO A 439 -38.33 16.51 15.34
C PRO A 439 -38.23 16.68 16.86
N LEU A 440 -37.38 17.60 17.32
CA LEU A 440 -37.31 17.96 18.74
C LEU A 440 -38.66 18.56 19.21
N PHE A 441 -39.03 18.29 20.47
CA PHE A 441 -40.28 18.78 21.07
C PHE A 441 -40.02 19.31 22.49
N PRO A 442 -40.92 20.14 23.06
CA PRO A 442 -40.70 20.72 24.38
C PRO A 442 -40.46 19.67 25.48
N GLY A 443 -39.43 19.87 26.27
CA GLY A 443 -39.00 18.96 27.34
C GLY A 443 -38.44 17.62 26.89
N ILE A 444 -38.05 17.46 25.61
CA ILE A 444 -37.55 16.18 25.08
C ILE A 444 -36.36 15.62 25.87
N PHE A 445 -35.40 16.45 26.28
CA PHE A 445 -34.18 15.96 26.96
C PHE A 445 -34.45 15.55 28.41
N VAL A 446 -35.49 16.10 29.04
CA VAL A 446 -35.99 15.63 30.33
C VAL A 446 -36.76 14.32 30.17
N LYS A 447 -37.64 14.25 29.15
CA LYS A 447 -38.50 13.08 28.91
C LYS A 447 -37.74 11.85 28.43
N LEU A 448 -36.69 12.05 27.65
CA LEU A 448 -35.84 11.01 27.05
C LEU A 448 -34.44 10.97 27.66
N SER A 449 -34.32 11.36 28.94
CA SER A 449 -33.03 11.45 29.64
C SER A 449 -32.26 10.12 29.66
N ASN A 450 -32.96 8.99 29.61
CA ASN A 450 -32.37 7.65 29.57
C ASN A 450 -32.07 7.13 28.15
N PHE A 451 -32.33 7.91 27.09
CA PHE A 451 -32.14 7.45 25.72
C PHE A 451 -30.72 7.74 25.24
N GLU A 452 -30.04 6.69 24.76
CA GLU A 452 -28.72 6.80 24.13
C GLU A 452 -28.81 7.31 22.68
N HIS A 453 -29.92 7.01 22.00
CA HIS A 453 -30.08 7.28 20.57
C HIS A 453 -31.22 8.27 20.31
N ILE A 454 -30.85 9.54 20.14
CA ILE A 454 -31.76 10.61 19.74
C ILE A 454 -31.25 11.22 18.43
N TYR A 455 -32.08 11.21 17.40
CA TYR A 455 -31.77 11.75 16.07
C TYR A 455 -32.89 12.68 15.61
N THR A 456 -32.54 13.82 15.01
CA THR A 456 -33.54 14.64 14.31
C THR A 456 -33.93 14.07 12.95
N SER A 457 -33.02 13.33 12.29
CA SER A 457 -33.29 12.62 11.03
C SER A 457 -32.17 11.64 10.69
N PHE A 458 -32.33 10.33 10.94
CA PHE A 458 -31.29 9.33 10.65
C PHE A 458 -30.93 9.23 9.14
N PRO A 459 -29.64 9.05 8.79
CA PRO A 459 -28.46 8.98 9.66
C PRO A 459 -27.91 10.34 10.12
N GLU A 460 -28.36 11.43 9.51
CA GLU A 460 -28.02 12.79 9.94
C GLU A 460 -28.61 13.15 11.32
N GLY A 461 -28.24 14.31 11.85
CA GLY A 461 -28.94 14.87 13.01
C GLY A 461 -28.84 14.06 14.30
N LYS A 462 -27.84 13.16 14.44
CA LYS A 462 -27.50 12.54 15.73
C LYS A 462 -27.28 13.63 16.77
N ILE A 463 -28.06 13.59 17.85
CA ILE A 463 -27.81 14.41 19.02
C ILE A 463 -26.69 13.75 19.82
N ARG A 464 -25.60 14.49 20.05
CA ARG A 464 -24.46 13.98 20.81
C ARG A 464 -24.70 14.26 22.29
N ARG A 465 -24.57 13.23 23.10
CA ARG A 465 -24.58 13.30 24.56
C ARG A 465 -23.23 12.83 25.09
N SER A 466 -22.77 13.47 26.16
CA SER A 466 -21.55 13.08 26.86
C SER A 466 -21.72 13.40 28.34
N GLU A 467 -21.02 12.66 29.19
CA GLU A 467 -20.90 12.97 30.60
C GLU A 467 -19.59 13.73 30.80
N LEU A 468 -19.58 14.70 31.72
CA LEU A 468 -18.37 15.45 32.08
C LEU A 468 -18.28 15.60 33.60
N GLU A 469 -17.14 15.27 34.18
CA GLU A 469 -16.86 15.53 35.58
C GLU A 469 -16.44 16.99 35.79
N ILE A 470 -17.20 17.71 36.60
CA ILE A 470 -16.93 19.10 37.00
C ILE A 470 -16.72 19.20 38.52
N GLY A 471 -16.19 20.34 38.98
CA GLY A 471 -15.95 20.58 40.40
C GLY A 471 -14.66 19.98 40.98
N GLY A 472 -14.29 20.44 42.17
CA GLY A 472 -13.06 20.03 42.87
C GLY A 472 -11.76 20.69 42.37
N LYS A 473 -11.84 21.64 41.43
CA LYS A 473 -10.70 22.47 41.01
C LYS A 473 -11.11 23.94 40.88
N SER A 474 -10.20 24.82 41.26
CA SER A 474 -10.29 26.24 40.98
C SER A 474 -9.99 26.55 39.51
N ALA A 475 -10.45 27.70 39.03
CA ALA A 475 -10.10 28.18 37.70
C ALA A 475 -8.58 28.28 37.49
N GLN A 476 -7.80 28.51 38.56
CA GLN A 476 -6.34 28.69 38.48
C GLN A 476 -5.67 27.34 38.23
N GLU A 477 -6.13 26.29 38.90
CA GLU A 477 -5.68 24.92 38.68
C GLU A 477 -6.05 24.46 37.27
N LEU A 478 -7.25 24.77 36.79
CA LEU A 478 -7.66 24.46 35.41
C LEU A 478 -6.79 25.19 34.37
N GLU A 479 -6.50 26.48 34.55
CA GLU A 479 -5.62 27.23 33.67
C GLU A 479 -4.19 26.64 33.66
N GLN A 480 -3.68 26.27 34.84
CA GLN A 480 -2.38 25.65 34.97
C GLN A 480 -2.32 24.31 34.23
N GLU A 481 -3.32 23.44 34.40
CA GLU A 481 -3.39 22.15 33.72
C GLU A 481 -3.48 22.31 32.20
N LEU A 482 -4.26 23.28 31.70
CA LEU A 482 -4.32 23.58 30.27
C LEU A 482 -2.93 23.92 29.72
N LYS A 483 -2.17 24.75 30.44
CA LYS A 483 -0.79 25.14 30.07
C LYS A 483 0.18 23.97 30.15
N GLU A 484 0.09 23.14 31.19
CA GLU A 484 0.93 21.95 31.36
C GLU A 484 0.70 20.93 30.24
N ASN A 485 -0.55 20.78 29.79
CA ASN A 485 -0.93 19.97 28.63
C ASN A 485 -0.63 20.64 27.28
N LYS A 486 0.04 21.81 27.28
CA LYS A 486 0.39 22.59 26.09
C LYS A 486 -0.82 22.96 25.22
N ILE A 487 -1.98 23.10 25.84
CA ILE A 487 -3.21 23.52 25.16
C ILE A 487 -3.14 25.03 24.95
N ASN A 488 -3.33 25.45 23.70
CA ASN A 488 -3.32 26.88 23.34
C ASN A 488 -4.64 27.54 23.78
N ILE A 489 -4.55 28.57 24.61
CA ILE A 489 -5.69 29.32 25.15
C ILE A 489 -5.88 30.59 24.30
N SER A 490 -7.02 30.72 23.65
CA SER A 490 -7.34 31.94 22.88
C SER A 490 -7.56 33.14 23.81
N PRO A 491 -7.39 34.38 23.33
CA PRO A 491 -7.68 35.57 24.14
C PRO A 491 -9.10 35.59 24.73
N TYR A 492 -10.09 35.08 24.00
CA TYR A 492 -11.46 34.95 24.51
C TYR A 492 -11.59 33.92 25.63
N ALA A 493 -10.90 32.78 25.51
CA ALA A 493 -10.91 31.75 26.55
C ALA A 493 -10.17 32.23 27.81
N GLN A 494 -9.09 33.00 27.64
CA GLN A 494 -8.39 33.63 28.75
C GLN A 494 -9.27 34.65 29.47
N ASP A 495 -9.98 35.53 28.73
CA ASP A 495 -10.93 36.50 29.32
C ASP A 495 -12.04 35.80 30.13
N MET A 496 -12.51 34.62 29.67
CA MET A 496 -13.46 33.82 30.44
C MET A 496 -12.85 33.27 31.73
N LEU A 497 -11.65 32.69 31.67
CA LEU A 497 -10.94 32.21 32.87
C LEU A 497 -10.67 33.35 33.87
N ASP A 498 -10.29 34.54 33.36
CA ASP A 498 -10.04 35.71 34.17
C ASP A 498 -11.30 36.20 34.89
N LYS A 499 -12.45 36.17 34.20
CA LYS A 499 -13.76 36.45 34.81
C LYS A 499 -14.12 35.43 35.88
N MET A 500 -13.72 34.16 35.72
CA MET A 500 -13.92 33.13 36.75
C MET A 500 -13.09 33.37 38.01
N PHE A 501 -12.00 34.14 37.93
CA PHE A 501 -11.25 34.58 39.12
C PHE A 501 -11.90 35.73 39.88
N GLN A 502 -12.61 36.60 39.16
CA GLN A 502 -12.98 37.93 39.65
C GLN A 502 -14.48 38.08 39.93
N SER A 503 -15.31 37.22 39.34
CA SER A 503 -16.77 37.30 39.48
C SER A 503 -17.30 36.31 40.49
N GLU A 504 -18.26 36.76 41.31
CA GLU A 504 -19.11 35.89 42.13
C GLU A 504 -20.11 35.09 41.28
N GLU A 505 -20.41 35.55 40.06
CA GLU A 505 -21.41 34.96 39.15
C GLU A 505 -20.84 33.80 38.30
N PHE A 506 -19.51 33.72 38.10
CA PHE A 506 -18.87 32.73 37.21
C PHE A 506 -17.81 31.91 37.97
N LYS A 507 -18.21 31.14 38.98
CA LYS A 507 -17.31 30.32 39.78
C LYS A 507 -17.23 28.88 39.27
N THR A 508 -16.10 28.22 39.53
CA THR A 508 -16.03 26.76 39.48
C THR A 508 -16.70 26.19 40.73
N LEU A 509 -17.21 24.96 40.64
CA LEU A 509 -17.71 24.24 41.81
C LEU A 509 -16.53 23.87 42.71
N GLN A 510 -16.37 24.62 43.81
CA GLN A 510 -15.26 24.45 44.75
C GLN A 510 -15.40 23.18 45.64
N SER A 511 -16.60 22.58 45.67
CA SER A 511 -16.94 21.41 46.48
C SER A 511 -16.70 20.09 45.74
N ASN A 512 -17.22 18.97 46.28
CA ASN A 512 -17.16 17.62 45.69
C ASN A 512 -17.43 17.64 44.18
N SER A 513 -16.65 16.87 43.43
CA SER A 513 -16.90 16.72 42.00
C SER A 513 -18.25 16.05 41.75
N GLU A 514 -18.88 16.45 40.66
CA GLU A 514 -20.11 15.85 40.16
C GLU A 514 -20.02 15.61 38.66
N THR A 515 -20.78 14.63 38.18
CA THR A 515 -20.91 14.33 36.76
C THR A 515 -22.16 15.00 36.21
N ILE A 516 -22.00 15.78 35.15
CA ILE A 516 -23.11 16.42 34.44
C ILE A 516 -23.31 15.82 33.05
N ASP A 517 -24.57 15.82 32.60
CA ASP A 517 -24.96 15.43 31.25
C ASP A 517 -24.87 16.62 30.30
N LEU A 518 -24.05 16.50 29.27
CA LEU A 518 -23.93 17.49 28.20
C LEU A 518 -24.71 17.05 26.96
N VAL A 519 -25.39 18.00 26.34
CA VAL A 519 -26.09 17.82 25.07
C VAL A 519 -25.52 18.77 24.03
N ARG A 520 -24.99 18.23 22.93
CA ARG A 520 -24.44 19.01 21.82
C ARG A 520 -25.38 18.98 20.62
N LEU A 521 -25.90 20.16 20.27
CA LEU A 521 -26.84 20.40 19.18
C LEU A 521 -26.22 21.27 18.09
N LYS A 522 -26.58 21.05 16.83
CA LYS A 522 -26.33 22.06 15.79
C LYS A 522 -27.46 23.09 15.85
N VAL A 523 -27.14 24.35 15.57
CA VAL A 523 -28.16 25.44 15.52
C VAL A 523 -29.33 25.08 14.59
N ARG A 524 -29.05 24.41 13.48
CA ARG A 524 -30.09 23.94 12.54
C ARG A 524 -31.01 22.86 13.13
N ASP A 525 -30.53 22.08 14.10
CA ASP A 525 -31.32 21.01 14.74
C ASP A 525 -32.39 21.60 15.67
N LEU A 526 -32.23 22.87 16.08
CA LEU A 526 -33.23 23.66 16.81
C LEU A 526 -34.36 24.20 15.91
N GLY A 527 -34.35 23.89 14.61
CA GLY A 527 -35.41 24.30 13.67
C GLY A 527 -35.25 25.70 13.06
N PHE A 528 -34.14 26.40 13.31
CA PHE A 528 -33.88 27.70 12.71
C PHE A 528 -33.47 27.58 11.23
N THR A 529 -34.14 28.35 10.36
CA THR A 529 -33.82 28.46 8.92
C THR A 529 -32.99 29.70 8.56
N GLN A 530 -32.75 30.58 9.52
CA GLN A 530 -31.92 31.79 9.39
C GLN A 530 -30.87 31.82 10.51
N ASN A 531 -30.16 32.93 10.68
CA ASN A 531 -29.20 33.13 11.77
C ASN A 531 -29.93 33.63 13.03
N PRO A 532 -30.23 32.77 14.02
CA PRO A 532 -30.86 33.22 15.26
C PRO A 532 -29.89 34.02 16.13
N THR A 533 -30.43 34.84 17.02
CA THR A 533 -29.65 35.48 18.10
C THR A 533 -29.33 34.48 19.20
N THR A 534 -28.35 34.79 20.05
CA THR A 534 -28.00 33.98 21.23
C THR A 534 -29.23 33.77 22.14
N ASP A 535 -30.00 34.83 22.41
CA ASP A 535 -31.19 34.75 23.26
C ASP A 535 -32.26 33.80 22.69
N GLN A 536 -32.44 33.79 21.37
CA GLN A 536 -33.36 32.87 20.70
C GLN A 536 -32.90 31.42 20.84
N ILE A 537 -31.60 31.19 20.72
CA ILE A 537 -31.01 29.86 20.93
C ILE A 537 -31.24 29.41 22.38
N TYR A 538 -30.99 30.27 23.36
CA TYR A 538 -31.11 29.94 24.79
C TYR A 538 -32.56 29.66 25.18
N ALA A 539 -33.50 30.52 24.76
CA ALA A 539 -34.93 30.31 25.00
C ALA A 539 -35.42 28.98 24.39
N THR A 540 -34.94 28.64 23.19
CA THR A 540 -35.30 27.36 22.55
C THR A 540 -34.68 26.18 23.30
N ALA A 541 -33.45 26.30 23.78
CA ALA A 541 -32.80 25.24 24.58
C ALA A 541 -33.56 24.99 25.89
N GLU A 542 -34.00 26.05 26.58
CA GLU A 542 -34.82 25.97 27.79
C GLU A 542 -36.16 25.27 27.51
N GLU A 543 -36.85 25.61 26.41
CA GLU A 543 -38.09 24.92 26.00
C GLU A 543 -37.89 23.41 25.78
N LEU A 544 -36.70 22.98 25.32
CA LEU A 544 -36.35 21.58 25.13
C LEU A 544 -35.99 20.85 26.44
N GLY A 545 -35.92 21.58 27.56
CA GLY A 545 -35.56 21.07 28.88
C GLY A 545 -34.05 21.01 29.12
N LEU A 546 -33.27 21.91 28.50
CA LEU A 546 -31.84 22.07 28.75
C LEU A 546 -31.59 23.29 29.63
N GLU A 547 -30.49 23.25 30.36
CA GLU A 547 -30.00 24.33 31.20
C GLU A 547 -28.64 24.83 30.69
N LEU A 548 -28.28 26.05 31.07
CA LEU A 548 -26.98 26.61 30.72
C LEU A 548 -25.86 25.87 31.47
N CYS A 549 -24.76 25.62 30.79
CA CYS A 549 -23.61 24.94 31.36
C CYS A 549 -22.88 25.84 32.39
N PRO A 550 -22.35 25.27 33.49
CA PRO A 550 -21.43 25.97 34.37
C PRO A 550 -20.20 26.49 33.62
N ALA A 551 -19.62 27.61 34.07
CA ALA A 551 -18.48 28.26 33.44
C ALA A 551 -17.26 27.33 33.23
N GLU A 552 -17.07 26.35 34.12
CA GLU A 552 -15.94 25.42 34.07
C GLU A 552 -16.06 24.32 33.01
N VAL A 553 -17.23 24.12 32.40
CA VAL A 553 -17.42 23.11 31.35
C VAL A 553 -16.48 23.32 30.17
N GLY A 554 -16.20 24.57 29.80
CA GLY A 554 -15.26 24.90 28.73
C GLY A 554 -13.85 24.37 28.94
N PRO A 555 -13.12 24.81 29.98
CA PRO A 555 -11.78 24.32 30.27
C PRO A 555 -11.76 22.81 30.56
N ARG A 556 -12.77 22.26 31.26
CA ARG A 556 -12.87 20.82 31.55
C ARG A 556 -13.01 19.97 30.30
N GLN A 557 -13.96 20.31 29.43
CA GLN A 557 -14.18 19.58 28.18
C GLN A 557 -12.93 19.60 27.31
N ARG A 558 -12.17 20.72 27.30
CA ARG A 558 -10.92 20.80 26.55
C ARG A 558 -9.81 19.95 27.16
N LEU A 559 -9.73 19.82 28.48
CA LEU A 559 -8.78 18.93 29.15
C LEU A 559 -9.09 17.45 28.87
N GLU A 560 -10.36 17.10 28.75
CA GLU A 560 -10.80 15.74 28.42
C GLU A 560 -10.60 15.41 26.92
N ASP A 561 -11.00 16.30 26.02
CA ASP A 561 -10.93 16.09 24.57
C ASP A 561 -9.58 16.53 23.98
N THR A 562 -8.54 15.72 24.19
CA THR A 562 -7.18 16.03 23.73
C THR A 562 -6.97 15.89 22.21
N ASP A 563 -7.81 15.11 21.52
CA ASP A 563 -7.72 14.79 20.09
C ASP A 563 -8.78 15.50 19.21
N GLN A 564 -9.27 16.66 19.66
CA GLN A 564 -10.23 17.49 18.93
C GLN A 564 -9.74 17.80 17.50
N SER A 565 -10.56 17.45 16.50
CA SER A 565 -10.25 17.73 15.08
C SER A 565 -10.19 19.22 14.78
N LEU A 566 -9.24 19.64 13.94
CA LEU A 566 -9.08 21.05 13.54
C LEU A 566 -10.38 21.60 12.92
N GLY A 567 -10.91 22.66 13.52
CA GLY A 567 -12.16 23.30 13.09
C GLY A 567 -13.43 22.79 13.78
N ASP A 568 -13.36 21.74 14.61
CA ASP A 568 -14.50 21.24 15.39
C ASP A 568 -14.71 22.01 16.70
N TRP A 569 -14.96 23.31 16.62
CA TRP A 569 -15.07 24.18 17.80
C TRP A 569 -16.25 23.84 18.71
N TYR A 570 -16.00 23.81 20.02
CA TYR A 570 -17.06 23.82 21.05
C TYR A 570 -17.55 25.25 21.27
N ARG A 571 -18.84 25.48 21.03
CA ARG A 571 -19.53 26.70 21.46
C ARG A 571 -20.46 26.29 22.60
N ILE A 572 -20.07 26.62 23.82
CA ILE A 572 -20.76 26.19 25.03
C ILE A 572 -21.64 27.34 25.51
N GLN A 573 -22.90 27.03 25.82
CA GLN A 573 -23.85 27.99 26.36
C GLN A 573 -23.58 28.09 27.86
N LEU A 574 -22.96 29.16 28.31
CA LEU A 574 -22.58 29.34 29.72
C LEU A 574 -23.64 30.13 30.47
N GLY A 575 -23.94 29.70 31.70
CA GLY A 575 -24.84 30.36 32.64
C GLY A 575 -24.11 30.88 33.87
N GLU A 576 -24.80 31.70 34.66
CA GLU A 576 -24.35 32.09 35.99
C GLU A 576 -24.37 30.86 36.92
N SER A 577 -23.45 30.84 37.88
CA SER A 577 -23.28 29.74 38.83
C SER A 577 -24.47 29.69 39.79
N TYR A 578 -25.07 28.52 40.01
CA TYR A 578 -26.05 28.33 41.07
C TYR A 578 -25.34 27.97 42.39
N GLU A 579 -25.76 28.61 43.48
CA GLU A 579 -25.22 28.42 44.86
C GLU A 579 -25.41 27.02 45.41
#